data_AF-A0A7S4J5M7-F1
#
_entry.id   AF-A0A7S4J5M7-F1
#
_cell.length_a   1.000
_cell.length_b   1.000
_cell.length_c   1.000
_cell.angle_alpha   90.00
_cell.angle_beta   90.00
_cell.angle_gamma   90.00
#
_symmetry.space_group_name_H-M   'P 1'
#
loop_
_entity.id
_entity.type
_entity.pdbx_description
1 polymer ?
#
loop_
_entity_poly.entity_id
_entity_poly.type
_entity_poly.pdbx_seq_one_letter_code
_entity_poly.pdbx_strand_id
1 'polypeptide(L)'
;MPGGRAYFGVGVAGSGSKGRIFAVGGCSQECAKPYDTVLQYSVARDEWTPLGSSSLPLPRFEFGATTLDGVLYVGGGLHNTNASEAMDSVLRMVLDDAPPLWDAH
;
A
#
# COMPACT_ATOMS: atom_id res chain seq x y z
N MET A 1 3.78 5.99 12.24
CA MET A 1 3.84 4.77 11.40
C MET A 1 4.94 3.86 11.95
N PRO A 2 4.79 2.53 11.96
CA PRO A 2 5.83 1.63 12.48
C PRO A 2 7.01 1.55 11.51
N GLY A 3 8.22 1.84 12.01
CA GLY A 3 9.46 1.79 11.23
C GLY A 3 9.64 2.95 10.24
N GLY A 4 10.89 3.23 9.87
CA GLY A 4 11.21 4.13 8.76
C GLY A 4 10.75 3.53 7.43
N ARG A 5 10.14 4.35 6.57
CA ARG A 5 9.64 3.91 5.26
C ARG A 5 9.82 5.00 4.22
N ALA A 6 10.38 4.64 3.07
CA ALA A 6 10.52 5.48 1.89
C ALA A 6 9.83 4.84 0.69
N TYR A 7 9.56 5.64 -0.35
CA TYR A 7 9.07 5.20 -1.67
C TYR A 7 7.79 4.35 -1.64
N PHE A 8 6.93 4.61 -0.65
CA PHE A 8 5.66 3.94 -0.46
C PHE A 8 4.52 4.70 -1.13
N GLY A 9 3.44 3.99 -1.44
CA GLY A 9 2.20 4.60 -1.93
C GLY A 9 1.28 5.04 -0.80
N VAL A 10 0.51 6.10 -1.03
CA VAL A 10 -0.54 6.56 -0.10
C VAL A 10 -1.88 6.59 -0.80
N GLY A 11 -2.94 6.17 -0.08
CA GLY A 11 -4.32 6.26 -0.54
C GLY A 11 -5.24 6.78 0.56
N VAL A 12 -6.36 7.41 0.20
CA VAL A 12 -7.33 7.95 1.14
C VAL A 12 -8.74 7.51 0.75
N ALA A 13 -9.48 6.89 1.67
CA ALA A 13 -10.85 6.46 1.40
C ALA A 13 -11.81 6.84 2.54
N GLY A 14 -13.11 6.82 2.24
CA GLY A 14 -14.16 7.20 3.17
C GLY A 14 -14.50 8.70 3.10
N SER A 15 -15.40 9.13 3.99
CA SER A 15 -15.90 10.51 4.02
C SER A 15 -16.07 11.00 5.46
N GLY A 16 -15.86 12.30 5.67
CA GLY A 16 -15.98 12.95 6.98
C GLY A 16 -15.11 12.29 8.06
N SER A 17 -15.70 12.05 9.23
CA SER A 17 -15.01 11.44 10.38
C SER A 17 -14.66 9.95 10.22
N LYS A 18 -15.06 9.32 9.10
CA LYS A 18 -14.71 7.93 8.74
C LYS A 18 -13.60 7.85 7.69
N GLY A 19 -12.91 8.96 7.42
CA GLY A 19 -11.75 8.96 6.55
C GLY A 19 -10.65 8.00 7.05
N ARG A 20 -10.11 7.19 6.15
CA ARG A 20 -9.01 6.25 6.38
C ARG A 20 -7.86 6.63 5.46
N ILE A 21 -6.64 6.67 6.01
CA ILE A 21 -5.41 6.84 5.22
C ILE A 21 -4.68 5.51 5.20
N PHE A 22 -4.19 5.12 4.02
CA PHE A 22 -3.44 3.90 3.81
C PHE A 22 -2.02 4.21 3.37
N ALA A 23 -1.05 3.50 3.91
CA ALA A 23 0.33 3.48 3.43
C ALA A 23 0.66 2.07 2.97
N VAL A 24 1.14 1.92 1.74
CA VAL A 24 1.33 0.64 1.07
C VAL A 24 2.79 0.48 0.67
N GLY A 25 3.38 -0.68 0.91
CA GLY A 25 4.71 -1.04 0.39
C GLY A 25 5.82 -0.05 0.76
N GLY A 26 6.79 0.15 -0.11
CA GLY A 26 7.99 0.93 0.18
C GLY A 26 9.09 0.10 0.83
N CYS A 27 10.09 0.74 1.40
CA CYS A 27 11.26 0.08 1.99
C CYS A 27 11.91 0.89 3.11
N SER A 28 12.89 0.29 3.80
CA SER A 28 13.89 1.04 4.57
C SER A 28 14.76 1.89 3.65
N GLN A 29 15.67 2.68 4.22
CA GLN A 29 16.55 3.57 3.46
C GLN A 29 17.39 2.85 2.40
N GLU A 30 17.77 1.59 2.63
CA GLU A 30 18.63 0.80 1.74
C GLU A 30 17.85 0.07 0.65
N CYS A 31 16.52 -0.06 0.78
CA CYS A 31 15.64 -0.80 -0.13
C CYS A 31 16.10 -2.23 -0.51
N ALA A 32 16.93 -2.84 0.33
CA ALA A 32 17.38 -4.23 0.16
C ALA A 32 16.23 -5.25 0.28
N LYS A 33 15.19 -4.92 1.06
CA LYS A 33 13.98 -5.72 1.21
C LYS A 33 12.74 -4.83 1.21
N PRO A 34 11.99 -4.78 0.09
CA PRO A 34 10.73 -4.05 0.06
C PRO A 34 9.70 -4.65 1.00
N TYR A 35 8.76 -3.81 1.42
CA TYR A 35 7.65 -4.17 2.27
C TYR A 35 6.45 -4.58 1.40
N ASP A 36 5.71 -5.58 1.87
CA ASP A 36 4.39 -5.97 1.38
C ASP A 36 3.25 -5.37 2.22
N THR A 37 3.58 -4.81 3.37
CA THR A 37 2.60 -4.31 4.34
C THR A 37 1.72 -3.20 3.78
N VAL A 38 0.43 -3.31 4.08
CA VAL A 38 -0.55 -2.23 4.02
C VAL A 38 -0.84 -1.78 5.45
N LEU A 39 -0.65 -0.51 5.73
CA LEU A 39 -0.96 0.11 7.02
C LEU A 39 -2.16 1.02 6.86
N GLN A 40 -3.08 0.98 7.82
CA GLN A 40 -4.19 1.93 7.94
C GLN A 40 -3.93 2.86 9.12
N TYR A 41 -4.16 4.15 8.93
CA TYR A 41 -4.14 5.13 10.00
C TYR A 41 -5.55 5.33 10.57
N SER A 42 -5.66 5.22 11.90
CA SER A 42 -6.85 5.56 12.67
C SER A 42 -6.71 6.97 13.22
N VAL A 43 -7.46 7.92 12.67
CA VAL A 43 -7.48 9.32 13.16
C VAL A 43 -7.93 9.38 14.62
N ALA A 44 -8.88 8.53 15.02
CA ALA A 44 -9.41 8.51 16.38
C ALA A 44 -8.39 8.05 17.44
N ARG A 45 -7.40 7.25 17.04
CA ARG A 45 -6.36 6.72 17.95
C ARG A 45 -4.99 7.34 17.71
N ASP A 46 -4.83 8.14 16.66
CA ASP A 46 -3.54 8.63 16.18
C ASP A 46 -2.50 7.51 15.99
N GLU A 47 -2.97 6.40 15.42
CA GLU A 47 -2.18 5.17 15.33
C GLU A 47 -2.26 4.54 13.95
N TRP A 48 -1.15 3.95 13.53
CA TRP A 48 -1.06 3.12 12.34
C TRP A 48 -1.16 1.66 12.74
N THR A 49 -2.09 0.93 12.13
CA THR A 49 -2.26 -0.51 12.34
C THR A 49 -2.10 -1.26 11.02
N PRO A 50 -1.47 -2.44 11.02
CA PRO A 50 -1.48 -3.31 9.84
C PRO A 50 -2.90 -3.62 9.40
N LEU A 51 -3.17 -3.54 8.11
CA LEU A 51 -4.44 -3.96 7.51
C LEU A 51 -4.44 -5.49 7.33
N GLY A 52 -4.36 -6.22 8.45
CA GLY A 52 -4.51 -7.67 8.54
C GLY A 52 -3.82 -8.48 7.44
N SER A 53 -4.58 -9.39 6.81
CA SER A 53 -4.15 -10.32 5.75
C SER A 53 -3.97 -9.67 4.36
N SER A 54 -4.05 -8.35 4.26
CA SER A 54 -4.07 -7.61 2.99
C SER A 54 -2.67 -7.23 2.50
N SER A 55 -1.68 -8.10 2.72
CA SER A 55 -0.33 -7.90 2.19
C SER A 55 -0.34 -7.88 0.67
N LEU A 56 0.48 -7.01 0.07
CA LEU A 56 0.75 -7.05 -1.36
C LEU A 56 1.22 -8.46 -1.76
N PRO A 57 0.69 -9.04 -2.86
CA PRO A 57 1.14 -10.35 -3.35
C PRO A 57 2.65 -10.40 -3.64
N LEU A 58 3.22 -9.26 -4.06
CA LEU A 58 4.65 -9.07 -4.20
C LEU A 58 5.06 -7.73 -3.54
N PRO A 59 5.98 -7.76 -2.55
CA PRO A 59 6.53 -6.54 -1.95
C PRO A 59 7.04 -5.58 -3.01
N ARG A 60 6.80 -4.28 -2.88
CA ARG A 60 7.30 -3.32 -3.88
C ARG A 60 7.51 -1.92 -3.30
N PHE A 61 8.26 -1.10 -4.02
CA PHE A 61 8.54 0.31 -3.74
C PHE A 61 8.66 1.11 -5.06
N GLU A 62 8.73 2.44 -5.00
CA GLU A 62 8.83 3.32 -6.19
C GLU A 62 7.67 3.16 -7.20
N PHE A 63 6.45 2.98 -6.70
CA PHE A 63 5.25 2.82 -7.51
C PHE A 63 4.28 4.00 -7.38
N GLY A 64 3.31 4.07 -8.30
CA GLY A 64 2.16 4.95 -8.17
C GLY A 64 1.06 4.29 -7.33
N ALA A 65 0.43 5.04 -6.44
CA ALA A 65 -0.76 4.57 -5.72
C ALA A 65 -1.83 5.65 -5.69
N THR A 66 -3.09 5.24 -5.75
CA THR A 66 -4.23 6.14 -5.61
C THR A 66 -5.47 5.36 -5.16
N THR A 67 -6.49 6.09 -4.75
CA THR A 67 -7.81 5.55 -4.41
C THR A 67 -8.85 6.10 -5.37
N LEU A 68 -9.71 5.22 -5.87
CA LEU A 68 -10.84 5.58 -6.73
C LEU A 68 -12.03 4.69 -6.36
N ASP A 69 -13.17 5.30 -6.05
CA ASP A 69 -14.44 4.62 -5.75
C ASP A 69 -14.33 3.47 -4.73
N GLY A 70 -13.63 3.72 -3.62
CA GLY A 70 -13.45 2.73 -2.55
C GLY A 70 -12.42 1.63 -2.85
N VAL A 71 -11.71 1.74 -3.97
CA VAL A 71 -10.66 0.81 -4.37
C VAL A 71 -9.30 1.47 -4.28
N LEU A 72 -8.33 0.78 -3.68
CA LEU A 72 -6.94 1.20 -3.63
C LEU A 72 -6.17 0.55 -4.78
N TYR A 73 -5.55 1.37 -5.63
CA TYR A 73 -4.76 0.94 -6.78
C TYR A 73 -3.27 1.16 -6.53
N VAL A 74 -2.46 0.22 -7.01
CA VAL A 74 -1.00 0.25 -6.99
C VAL A 74 -0.49 -0.15 -8.38
N GLY A 75 0.22 0.75 -9.05
CA GLY A 75 0.72 0.55 -10.41
C GLY A 75 2.24 0.55 -10.47
N GLY A 76 2.79 -0.50 -11.07
CA GLY A 76 4.22 -0.65 -11.33
C GLY A 76 5.09 -0.78 -10.08
N GLY A 77 6.28 -0.15 -10.12
CA GLY A 77 7.28 -0.18 -9.05
C GLY A 77 8.35 -1.27 -9.23
N LEU A 78 9.12 -1.46 -8.18
CA LEU A 78 10.25 -2.38 -8.13
C LEU A 78 10.10 -3.37 -6.97
N HIS A 79 10.46 -4.63 -7.19
CA HIS A 79 10.56 -5.65 -6.14
C HIS A 79 11.99 -5.81 -5.58
N ASN A 80 12.97 -5.25 -6.28
CA ASN A 80 14.38 -5.24 -5.89
C ASN A 80 15.06 -3.98 -6.47
N THR A 81 16.36 -3.82 -6.27
CA THR A 81 17.07 -2.62 -6.74
C THR A 81 17.48 -2.68 -8.22
N ASN A 82 17.09 -3.74 -8.96
CA ASN A 82 17.33 -3.84 -10.39
C ASN A 82 16.23 -3.10 -11.18
N ALA A 83 16.50 -1.86 -11.57
CA ALA A 83 15.55 -1.03 -12.31
C ALA A 83 15.09 -1.63 -13.65
N SER A 84 15.83 -2.59 -14.21
CA SER A 84 15.42 -3.31 -15.43
C SER A 84 14.28 -4.31 -15.20
N GLU A 85 13.92 -4.59 -13.95
CA GLU A 85 12.81 -5.44 -13.52
C GLU A 85 11.61 -4.63 -13.02
N ALA A 86 11.41 -3.43 -13.57
CA ALA A 86 10.23 -2.62 -13.31
C ALA A 86 8.94 -3.41 -13.64
N MET A 87 8.00 -3.35 -12.71
CA MET A 87 6.71 -4.03 -12.86
C MET A 87 5.79 -3.23 -13.78
N ASP A 88 4.99 -3.92 -14.58
CA ASP A 88 3.93 -3.37 -15.43
C ASP A 88 2.53 -3.62 -14.87
N SER A 89 2.42 -4.45 -13.82
CA SER A 89 1.16 -4.82 -13.17
C SER A 89 0.45 -3.62 -12.52
N VAL A 90 -0.87 -3.59 -12.61
CA VAL A 90 -1.73 -2.81 -11.69
C VAL A 90 -2.42 -3.78 -10.74
N LEU A 91 -2.17 -3.59 -9.44
CA LEU A 91 -2.91 -4.27 -8.40
C LEU A 91 -4.00 -3.37 -7.88
N ARG A 92 -5.14 -3.94 -7.51
CA ARG A 92 -6.20 -3.21 -6.82
C ARG A 92 -6.73 -4.00 -5.64
N MET A 93 -7.27 -3.28 -4.66
CA MET A 93 -7.89 -3.84 -3.47
C MET A 93 -9.16 -3.08 -3.13
N VAL A 94 -10.28 -3.79 -3.07
CA VAL A 94 -11.58 -3.25 -2.65
C VAL A 94 -11.56 -3.11 -1.12
N LEU A 95 -11.65 -1.88 -0.61
CA LEU A 95 -11.40 -1.57 0.81
C LEU A 95 -12.52 -1.95 1.77
N ASP A 96 -13.69 -2.27 1.23
CA ASP A 96 -14.89 -2.61 2.00
C ASP A 96 -15.19 -4.13 1.98
N ASP A 97 -14.37 -4.91 1.29
CA ASP A 97 -14.42 -6.38 1.33
C ASP A 97 -13.95 -6.92 2.70
N ALA A 98 -14.44 -8.11 3.06
CA ALA A 98 -14.13 -8.79 4.32
C ALA A 98 -13.55 -10.19 4.07
N PRO A 99 -12.22 -10.38 4.04
CA PRO A 99 -11.17 -9.35 4.16
C PRO A 99 -10.92 -8.61 2.84
N PRO A 100 -10.32 -7.41 2.87
CA PRO A 100 -9.90 -6.74 1.64
C PRO A 100 -8.68 -7.47 1.06
N LEU A 101 -8.78 -7.91 -0.21
CA LEU A 101 -7.75 -8.69 -0.88
C LEU A 101 -7.31 -8.03 -2.19
N TRP A 102 -6.08 -8.30 -2.61
CA TRP A 102 -5.53 -7.83 -3.86
C TRP A 102 -5.94 -8.73 -5.03
N ASP A 103 -6.31 -8.13 -6.14
CA ASP A 103 -6.39 -8.79 -7.45
C ASP A 103 -5.54 -8.01 -8.49
N ALA A 104 -5.19 -8.70 -9.59
CA ALA A 104 -4.42 -8.12 -10.69
C ALA A 104 -5.37 -7.74 -11.84
N HIS A 105 -5.11 -6.60 -12.47
CA HIS A 105 -5.70 -6.16 -13.74
C HIS A 105 -4.62 -6.05 -14.82
#